data_AF-A0A963QDV7-F1
#
_entry.id   AF-A0A963QDV7-F1
#
_cell.length_a   1.000
_cell.length_b   1.000
_cell.length_c   1.000
_cell.angle_alpha   90.00
_cell.angle_beta   90.00
_cell.angle_gamma   90.00
#
_symmetry.space_group_name_H-M   'P 1'
#
loop_
_entity.id
_entity.type
_entity.pdbx_description
1 polymer ?
#
loop_
_entity_poly.entity_id
_entity_poly.type
_entity_poly.pdbx_seq_one_letter_code
_entity_poly.pdbx_strand_id
1 'polypeptide(L)'
;MTGSMERAIAETDRRREKQRAYNQEHGITPETIRRAIHDIVADTASRDGVLVEIEDEERNNLVGHNLRSYIEELEGRMRAAAADLEFEEAGRLRDEIRRLEADELGLPGEASRAPKVGRSNEGKPGTRKLRYGKTQRKWGR
;
A
#
# COMPACT_ATOMS: atom_id res chain seq x y z
N MET A 1 20.76 37.01 -6.23
CA MET A 1 20.82 35.67 -6.82
C MET A 1 22.29 35.28 -6.91
N THR A 2 22.69 34.06 -6.55
CA THR A 2 24.12 33.68 -6.64
C THR A 2 24.44 33.23 -8.06
N GLY A 3 25.67 33.44 -8.53
CA GLY A 3 26.09 32.97 -9.86
C GLY A 3 26.01 31.45 -10.04
N SER A 4 26.03 30.67 -8.95
CA SER A 4 25.77 29.22 -9.00
C SER A 4 24.30 28.90 -9.26
N MET A 5 23.36 29.63 -8.64
CA MET A 5 21.93 29.48 -8.91
C MET A 5 21.59 29.90 -10.34
N GLU A 6 22.16 30.99 -10.84
CA GLU A 6 21.93 31.48 -12.21
C GLU A 6 22.32 30.42 -13.25
N ARG A 7 23.48 29.77 -13.10
CA ARG A 7 23.90 28.67 -13.98
C ARG A 7 22.99 27.45 -13.88
N ALA A 8 22.57 27.08 -12.67
CA ALA A 8 21.69 25.92 -12.46
C ALA A 8 20.31 26.13 -13.10
N ILE A 9 19.77 27.35 -12.99
CA ILE A 9 18.48 27.72 -13.59
C ILE A 9 18.61 27.75 -15.12
N ALA A 10 19.65 28.40 -15.66
CA ALA A 10 19.88 28.43 -17.10
C ALA A 10 20.02 27.02 -17.71
N GLU A 11 20.71 26.10 -17.03
CA GLU A 11 20.83 24.71 -17.50
C GLU A 11 19.49 23.95 -17.41
N THR A 12 18.68 24.23 -16.39
CA THR A 12 17.33 23.66 -16.25
C THR A 12 16.43 24.11 -17.39
N ASP A 13 16.46 25.41 -17.71
CA ASP A 13 15.65 26.00 -18.78
C ASP A 13 16.08 25.48 -20.15
N ARG A 14 17.40 25.42 -20.41
CA ARG A 14 17.96 24.83 -21.65
C ARG A 14 17.49 23.39 -21.87
N ARG A 15 17.47 22.56 -20.81
CA ARG A 15 17.00 21.16 -20.90
C ARG A 15 15.50 21.09 -21.14
N ARG A 16 14.73 21.91 -20.42
CA ARG A 16 13.27 21.92 -20.52
C ARG A 16 12.80 22.38 -21.89
N GLU A 17 13.47 23.37 -22.50
CA GLU A 17 13.21 23.79 -23.88
C GLU A 17 13.36 22.65 -24.88
N LYS A 18 14.48 21.92 -24.82
CA LYS A 18 14.72 20.76 -25.69
C LYS A 18 13.67 19.67 -25.49
N GLN A 19 13.31 19.37 -24.24
CA GLN A 19 12.28 18.39 -23.92
C GLN A 19 10.91 18.79 -24.49
N ARG A 20 10.51 20.06 -24.34
CA ARG A 20 9.25 20.56 -24.91
C ARG A 20 9.23 20.50 -26.44
N ALA A 21 10.33 20.91 -27.08
CA ALA A 21 10.45 20.86 -28.54
C ALA A 21 10.34 19.42 -29.05
N TYR A 22 11.06 18.49 -28.43
CA TYR A 22 10.99 17.07 -28.76
C TYR A 22 9.57 16.51 -28.56
N ASN A 23 8.95 16.81 -27.41
CA ASN A 23 7.59 16.35 -27.11
C ASN A 23 6.57 16.90 -28.11
N GLN A 24 6.70 18.17 -28.52
CA GLN A 24 5.82 18.78 -29.50
C GLN A 24 6.00 18.18 -30.90
N GLU A 25 7.24 17.95 -31.33
CA GLU A 25 7.57 17.31 -32.61
C GLU A 25 7.05 15.87 -32.68
N HIS A 26 7.07 15.15 -31.55
CA HIS A 26 6.69 13.73 -31.48
C HIS A 26 5.27 13.49 -30.94
N GLY A 27 4.50 14.55 -30.65
CA GLY A 27 3.16 14.43 -30.08
C GLY A 27 3.10 13.75 -28.69
N ILE A 28 4.19 13.82 -27.91
CA ILE A 28 4.29 13.18 -26.59
C ILE A 28 3.64 14.08 -25.53
N THR A 29 2.64 13.54 -24.81
CA THR A 29 2.10 14.18 -23.62
C THR A 29 2.88 13.68 -22.39
N PRO A 30 3.51 14.57 -21.59
CA PRO A 30 4.23 14.14 -20.40
C PRO A 30 3.29 13.55 -19.35
N GLU A 31 3.58 12.34 -18.88
CA GLU A 31 2.85 11.67 -17.81
C GLU A 31 3.81 11.19 -16.71
N THR A 32 3.31 11.09 -15.48
CA THR A 32 4.07 10.51 -14.37
C THR A 32 4.18 9.00 -14.57
N ILE A 33 5.39 8.47 -14.51
CA ILE A 33 5.64 7.02 -14.56
C ILE A 33 4.95 6.37 -13.36
N ARG A 34 3.97 5.50 -13.61
CA ARG A 34 3.35 4.63 -12.60
C ARG A 34 3.83 3.21 -12.84
N ARG A 35 4.61 2.64 -11.93
CA ARG A 35 4.99 1.22 -11.97
C ARG A 35 4.02 0.44 -11.08
N ALA A 36 3.50 -0.67 -11.59
CA ALA A 36 2.74 -1.61 -10.76
C ALA A 36 3.71 -2.22 -9.73
N ILE A 37 3.34 -2.16 -8.46
CA ILE A 37 4.05 -2.91 -7.41
C ILE A 37 3.73 -4.38 -7.66
N HIS A 38 4.75 -5.18 -7.92
CA HIS A 38 4.58 -6.62 -8.01
C HIS A 38 4.24 -7.15 -6.62
N ASP A 39 3.05 -7.73 -6.47
CA ASP A 39 2.59 -8.34 -5.23
C ASP A 39 3.31 -9.68 -5.04
N ILE A 40 4.45 -9.64 -4.36
CA ILE A 40 5.24 -10.83 -4.00
C ILE A 40 4.61 -11.56 -2.80
N VAL A 41 3.74 -10.89 -2.03
CA VAL A 41 3.20 -11.40 -0.76
C VAL A 41 1.98 -12.30 -0.98
N ALA A 42 1.20 -12.04 -2.03
CA ALA A 42 0.04 -12.88 -2.36
C ALA A 42 0.40 -14.36 -2.68
N ASP A 43 1.61 -14.63 -3.18
CA ASP A 43 2.03 -16.00 -3.51
C ASP A 43 2.48 -16.80 -2.26
N THR A 44 3.00 -16.13 -1.23
CA THR A 44 3.54 -16.78 -0.01
C THR A 44 2.51 -16.89 1.12
N ALA A 45 1.55 -15.95 1.22
CA ALA A 45 0.51 -15.98 2.27
C ALA A 45 -0.51 -17.14 2.12
N SER A 46 -0.45 -17.90 1.02
CA SER A 46 -1.33 -19.06 0.78
C SER A 46 -0.87 -20.32 1.54
N ARG A 47 0.18 -20.25 2.36
CA ARG A 47 0.68 -21.36 3.17
C ARG A 47 0.73 -20.97 4.64
N ASP A 48 -0.38 -21.24 5.31
CA ASP A 48 -0.45 -21.60 6.73
C ASP A 48 0.01 -20.53 7.75
N GLY A 49 -0.72 -19.41 7.83
CA GLY A 49 -0.57 -18.45 8.92
C GLY A 49 -1.46 -18.82 10.12
N VAL A 50 -0.85 -19.25 11.23
CA VAL A 50 -1.55 -19.45 12.51
C VAL A 50 -1.67 -18.09 13.23
N LEU A 51 -2.91 -17.70 13.55
CA LEU A 51 -3.19 -16.57 14.44
C LEU A 51 -2.93 -17.02 15.88
N VAL A 52 -1.78 -16.64 16.44
CA VAL A 52 -1.56 -16.71 17.89
C VAL A 52 -1.91 -15.35 18.46
N GLU A 53 -2.89 -15.33 19.37
CA GLU A 53 -3.26 -14.13 20.11
C GLU A 53 -2.13 -13.78 21.09
N ILE A 54 -1.60 -12.57 20.99
CA ILE A 54 -0.69 -12.03 22.00
C ILE A 54 -1.58 -11.51 23.12
N GLU A 55 -1.59 -12.22 24.24
CA GLU A 55 -2.27 -11.80 25.45
C GLU A 55 -1.35 -10.82 26.19
N ASP A 56 -1.34 -9.56 25.74
CA ASP A 56 -0.64 -8.47 26.44
C ASP A 56 -1.54 -7.92 27.56
N GLU A 57 -1.30 -8.40 28.79
CA GLU A 57 -1.97 -7.97 30.02
C GLU A 57 -1.66 -6.51 30.42
N GLU A 58 -0.69 -5.86 29.77
CA GLU A 58 -0.31 -4.46 30.04
C GLU A 58 -1.10 -3.46 29.19
N ARG A 59 -2.43 -3.56 29.20
CA ARG A 59 -3.29 -2.46 28.74
C ARG A 59 -3.32 -1.34 29.78
N ASN A 60 -2.17 -0.72 30.03
CA ASN A 60 -2.13 0.57 30.68
C ASN A 60 -2.54 1.60 29.66
N ASN A 61 -3.61 2.34 29.94
CA ASN A 61 -4.11 3.45 29.14
C ASN A 61 -2.99 4.50 28.94
N LEU A 62 -2.16 4.34 27.92
CA LEU A 62 -1.10 5.27 27.58
C LEU A 62 -1.73 6.45 26.86
N VAL A 63 -2.07 7.51 27.60
CA VAL A 63 -2.55 8.78 27.01
C VAL A 63 -1.37 9.75 26.92
N GLY A 64 -1.12 10.29 25.72
CA GLY A 64 -0.13 11.35 25.49
C GLY A 64 1.30 10.83 25.23
N HIS A 65 2.31 11.52 25.78
CA HIS A 65 3.73 11.29 25.47
C HIS A 65 4.24 9.84 25.59
N ASN A 66 3.62 9.03 26.46
CA ASN A 66 3.99 7.63 26.65
C ASN A 66 3.58 6.75 25.45
N LEU A 67 2.45 7.07 24.79
CA LEU A 67 1.98 6.33 23.62
C LEU A 67 2.95 6.46 22.45
N ARG A 68 3.46 7.66 22.21
CA ARG A 68 4.42 7.91 21.12
C ARG A 68 5.73 7.14 21.31
N SER A 69 6.27 7.13 22.54
CA SER A 69 7.46 6.35 22.85
C SER A 69 7.23 4.85 22.71
N TYR A 70 6.04 4.37 23.08
CA TYR A 70 5.66 2.98 22.89
C TYR A 70 5.51 2.60 21.40
N ILE A 71 4.93 3.49 20.58
CA ILE A 71 4.87 3.31 19.12
C ILE A 71 6.29 3.27 18.53
N GLU A 72 7.20 4.15 18.96
CA GLU A 72 8.60 4.14 18.51
C GLU A 72 9.32 2.83 18.84
N GLU A 73 9.04 2.25 20.02
CA GLU A 73 9.55 0.93 20.40
C GLU A 73 8.99 -0.20 19.51
N LEU A 74 7.67 -0.19 19.28
CA LEU A 74 7.00 -1.14 18.39
C LEU A 74 7.52 -1.05 16.95
N GLU A 75 7.76 0.16 16.45
CA GLU A 75 8.38 0.37 15.13
C GLU A 75 9.80 -0.21 15.08
N GLY A 76 10.56 -0.08 16.17
CA GLY A 76 11.88 -0.69 16.32
C GLY A 76 11.80 -2.21 16.21
N ARG A 77 10.89 -2.83 16.96
CA ARG A 77 10.64 -4.29 16.90
C ARG A 77 10.17 -4.73 15.52
N MET A 78 9.29 -3.98 14.87
CA MET A 78 8.80 -4.26 13.52
C MET A 78 9.95 -4.23 12.49
N ARG A 79 10.85 -3.24 12.57
CA ARG A 79 12.01 -3.14 11.68
C ARG A 79 12.99 -4.28 11.90
N ALA A 80 13.19 -4.70 13.15
CA ALA A 80 14.04 -5.85 13.48
C ALA A 80 13.46 -7.15 12.91
N ALA A 81 12.18 -7.45 13.19
CA ALA A 81 11.50 -8.63 12.63
C ALA A 81 11.52 -8.63 11.09
N ALA A 82 11.33 -7.47 10.45
CA ALA A 82 11.45 -7.35 9.00
C ALA A 82 12.87 -7.61 8.47
N ALA A 83 13.90 -7.20 9.21
CA ALA A 83 15.30 -7.47 8.87
C ALA A 83 15.64 -8.96 9.00
N ASP A 84 15.04 -9.64 9.97
CA ASP A 84 15.18 -11.08 10.21
C ASP A 84 14.25 -11.93 9.30
N LEU A 85 13.52 -11.30 8.38
CA LEU A 85 12.56 -11.91 7.44
C LEU A 85 11.32 -12.54 8.12
N GLU A 86 11.03 -12.16 9.36
CA GLU A 86 9.85 -12.57 10.13
C GLU A 86 8.63 -11.68 9.78
N PHE A 87 8.12 -11.83 8.55
CA PHE A 87 7.08 -10.95 8.02
C PHE A 87 5.72 -11.08 8.70
N GLU A 88 5.42 -12.23 9.30
CA GLU A 88 4.18 -12.41 10.07
C GLU A 88 4.18 -11.52 11.31
N GLU A 89 5.27 -11.53 12.06
CA GLU A 89 5.42 -10.74 13.27
C GLU A 89 5.52 -9.24 12.95
N ALA A 90 6.31 -8.87 11.93
CA ALA A 90 6.35 -7.50 11.44
C ALA A 90 4.96 -7.01 10.97
N GLY A 91 4.16 -7.90 10.36
CA GLY A 91 2.79 -7.60 9.94
C GLY A 91 1.87 -7.32 11.12
N ARG A 92 1.95 -8.13 12.19
CA ARG A 92 1.18 -7.91 13.43
C ARG A 92 1.54 -6.60 14.11
N LEU A 93 2.84 -6.34 14.28
CA LEU A 93 3.33 -5.10 14.89
C LEU A 93 2.88 -3.86 14.10
N ARG A 94 2.88 -3.93 12.76
CA ARG A 94 2.36 -2.86 11.90
C ARG A 94 0.87 -2.58 12.15
N ASP A 95 0.06 -3.63 12.26
CA ASP A 95 -1.38 -3.48 12.43
C ASP A 95 -1.72 -2.98 13.84
N GLU A 96 -0.93 -3.35 14.85
CA GLU A 96 -1.02 -2.81 16.21
C GLU A 96 -0.63 -1.32 16.28
N ILE A 97 0.48 -0.93 15.63
CA ILE A 97 0.87 0.50 15.53
C ILE A 97 -0.26 1.32 14.90
N ARG A 98 -0.84 0.85 13.80
CA ARG A 98 -1.96 1.54 13.13
C ARG A 98 -3.18 1.68 14.02
N ARG A 99 -3.48 0.67 14.84
CA ARG A 99 -4.58 0.72 15.80
C ARG A 99 -4.34 1.81 16.84
N LEU A 100 -3.14 1.85 17.43
CA LEU A 100 -2.76 2.84 18.43
C LEU A 100 -2.74 4.28 17.87
N GLU A 101 -2.24 4.46 16.65
CA GLU A 101 -2.28 5.77 15.95
C GLU A 101 -3.71 6.23 15.64
N ALA A 102 -4.59 5.30 15.24
CA ALA A 102 -5.99 5.60 14.97
C ALA A 102 -6.74 6.01 16.25
N ASP A 103 -6.47 5.31 17.36
CA ASP A 103 -7.01 5.62 18.68
C ASP A 103 -6.51 7.00 19.19
N GLU A 104 -5.22 7.34 18.99
CA GLU A 104 -4.66 8.67 19.31
C GLU A 104 -5.35 9.80 18.53
N LEU A 105 -5.59 9.58 17.23
CA LEU A 105 -6.21 10.56 16.36
C LEU A 105 -7.74 10.64 16.52
N GLY A 106 -8.34 9.79 17.38
CA GLY A 106 -9.78 9.70 17.59
C GLY A 106 -10.54 9.27 16.33
N LEU A 107 -9.85 8.63 15.38
CA LEU A 107 -10.48 8.05 14.21
C LEU A 107 -11.15 6.74 14.63
N PRO A 108 -12.38 6.44 14.17
CA PRO A 108 -12.93 5.11 14.37
C PRO A 108 -11.95 4.13 13.72
N GLY A 109 -11.34 3.27 14.54
CA GLY A 109 -10.36 2.27 14.10
C GLY A 109 -10.88 1.63 12.82
N GLU A 110 -10.08 1.70 11.75
CA GLU A 110 -10.51 1.33 10.40
C GLU A 110 -11.24 -0.01 10.49
N ALA A 111 -12.56 0.01 10.37
CA ALA A 111 -13.37 -1.19 10.37
C ALA A 111 -12.79 -2.06 9.28
N SER A 112 -12.10 -3.16 9.67
CA SER A 112 -11.33 -4.05 8.80
C SER A 112 -12.10 -4.24 7.51
N ARG A 113 -11.78 -3.41 6.50
CA ARG A 113 -12.55 -3.38 5.29
C ARG A 113 -12.02 -4.55 4.52
N ALA A 114 -12.71 -5.69 4.66
CA ALA A 114 -12.41 -6.90 3.93
C ALA A 114 -11.96 -6.50 2.52
N PRO A 115 -10.79 -6.97 2.06
CA PRO A 115 -10.27 -6.59 0.75
C PRO A 115 -11.41 -6.77 -0.25
N LYS A 116 -11.59 -5.80 -1.16
CA LYS A 116 -12.59 -5.93 -2.22
C LYS A 116 -12.21 -7.14 -3.06
N VAL A 117 -12.67 -8.32 -2.66
CA VAL A 117 -12.68 -9.52 -3.48
C VAL A 117 -13.42 -9.14 -4.73
N GLY A 118 -12.72 -9.22 -5.85
CA GLY A 118 -13.24 -8.83 -7.16
C GLY A 118 -14.62 -9.43 -7.34
N ARG A 119 -15.56 -8.67 -7.90
CA ARG A 119 -16.87 -9.19 -8.31
C ARG A 119 -16.68 -10.13 -9.50
N SER A 120 -16.00 -11.26 -9.33
CA SER A 120 -16.03 -12.30 -10.33
C SER A 120 -17.47 -12.81 -10.41
N ASN A 121 -18.10 -12.63 -11.57
CA ASN A 121 -19.36 -13.28 -11.89
C ASN A 121 -19.14 -14.72 -12.37
N GLU A 122 -17.89 -15.17 -12.39
CA GLU A 122 -17.48 -16.50 -12.82
C GLU A 122 -17.93 -17.52 -11.76
N GLY A 123 -18.86 -18.41 -12.13
CA GLY A 123 -19.34 -19.47 -11.23
C GLY A 123 -20.62 -19.17 -10.47
N LYS A 124 -21.28 -18.03 -10.70
CA LYS A 124 -22.62 -17.79 -10.16
C LYS A 124 -23.62 -18.81 -10.75
N PRO A 125 -24.51 -19.41 -9.93
CA PRO A 125 -25.55 -20.31 -10.44
C PRO A 125 -26.34 -19.63 -11.56
N GLY A 126 -26.43 -20.28 -12.72
CA GLY A 126 -27.10 -19.73 -13.91
C GLY A 126 -26.21 -18.96 -14.90
N THR A 127 -24.90 -18.89 -14.68
CA THR A 127 -23.93 -18.37 -15.67
C THR A 127 -23.12 -19.52 -16.30
N ARG A 128 -22.82 -19.43 -17.60
CA ARG A 128 -21.95 -20.40 -18.31
C ARG A 128 -20.77 -19.68 -18.93
N LYS A 129 -19.55 -20.22 -18.76
CA LYS A 129 -18.34 -19.75 -19.47
C LYS A 129 -18.37 -20.20 -20.94
N LEU A 130 -18.05 -19.26 -21.82
CA LEU A 130 -17.74 -19.51 -23.22
C LEU A 130 -16.22 -19.47 -23.42
N ARG A 131 -15.74 -19.92 -24.59
CA ARG A 131 -14.31 -19.80 -24.94
C ARG A 131 -13.92 -18.30 -24.94
N TYR A 132 -12.66 -18.01 -24.59
CA TYR A 132 -12.14 -16.64 -24.44
C TYR A 132 -12.68 -15.81 -23.26
N GLY A 133 -13.10 -16.45 -22.16
CA GLY A 133 -13.43 -15.73 -20.91
C GLY A 133 -14.75 -14.95 -20.94
N LYS A 134 -15.55 -15.07 -22.01
CA LYS A 134 -16.88 -14.45 -22.08
C LYS A 134 -17.88 -15.27 -21.24
N THR A 135 -18.68 -14.61 -20.41
CA THR A 135 -19.73 -15.25 -19.60
C THR A 135 -21.11 -14.86 -20.13
N GLN A 136 -22.01 -15.83 -20.31
CA GLN A 136 -23.41 -15.57 -20.66
C GLN A 136 -24.36 -16.06 -19.56
N ARG A 137 -25.44 -15.30 -19.30
CA ARG A 137 -26.54 -15.69 -18.40
C ARG A 137 -27.47 -16.65 -19.14
N LYS A 138 -27.83 -17.77 -18.49
CA LYS A 138 -28.67 -18.83 -19.07
C LYS A 138 -30.16 -18.45 -19.15
N TRP A 139 -30.63 -17.42 -18.43
CA TRP A 139 -32.02 -16.95 -18.46
C TRP A 139 -32.17 -15.44 -18.23
N GLY A 140 -32.93 -14.78 -19.12
CA GLY A 140 -33.60 -13.48 -18.91
C GLY A 140 -32.80 -12.22 -19.27
N ARG A 141 -33.43 -11.35 -20.06
CA ARG A 141 -33.01 -10.04 -20.64
C ARG A 141 -31.89 -9.28 -19.93
#